data_AF-A0A9E5LZB1-F1
#
_entry.id   AF-A0A9E5LZB1-F1
#
_cell.length_a   1.000
_cell.length_b   1.000
_cell.length_c   1.000
_cell.angle_alpha   90.00
_cell.angle_beta   90.00
_cell.angle_gamma   90.00
#
_symmetry.space_group_name_H-M   'P 1'
#
loop_
_entity.id
_entity.type
_entity.pdbx_description
1 polymer ?
#
loop_
_entity_poly.entity_id
_entity_poly.type
_entity_poly.pdbx_seq_one_letter_code
_entity_poly.pdbx_strand_id
1 'polypeptide(L)' 'MSTPAKVTLTPPAGGAKISIQNGKLHVPDNPIIPYIEGDGTGPDIWRSSVRV' A
#
# COMPACT_ATOMS: atom_id res chain seq x y z
N MET A 1 18.73 -12.15 20.75
CA MET A 1 17.39 -12.01 20.12
C MET A 1 17.31 -10.58 19.58
N SER A 2 17.58 -10.35 18.30
CA SER A 2 17.61 -9.00 17.72
C SER A 2 16.18 -8.55 17.41
N THR A 3 15.73 -7.44 17.99
CA THR A 3 14.45 -6.82 17.65
C THR A 3 14.50 -6.36 16.19
N PRO A 4 13.52 -6.71 15.33
CA PRO A 4 13.49 -6.20 13.97
C PRO A 4 13.39 -4.68 13.99
N ALA A 5 14.23 -4.02 13.20
CA ALA A 5 14.24 -2.57 13.09
C ALA A 5 12.87 -2.08 12.58
N LYS A 6 12.35 -1.03 13.22
CA LYS A 6 11.09 -0.39 12.82
C LYS A 6 11.25 0.21 11.42
N VAL A 7 10.50 -0.32 10.46
CA VAL A 7 10.45 0.23 9.09
C VAL A 7 9.70 1.57 9.13
N THR A 8 10.34 2.62 8.62
CA THR A 8 9.69 3.94 8.46
C THR A 8 9.14 4.02 7.04
N LEU A 9 7.81 4.06 6.91
CA LEU A 9 7.11 4.17 5.63
C LEU A 9 6.62 5.60 5.44
N THR A 10 7.06 6.25 4.37
CA THR A 10 6.60 7.58 3.98
C THR A 10 5.63 7.43 2.81
N PRO A 11 4.35 7.80 2.96
CA PRO A 11 3.40 7.73 1.87
C PRO A 11 3.75 8.68 0.72
N PRO A 12 3.29 8.40 -0.52
CA PRO A 12 3.47 9.29 -1.65
C PRO A 12 2.89 10.69 -1.39
N ALA A 13 3.62 11.72 -1.82
CA ALA A 13 3.11 13.09 -1.81
C ALA A 13 1.90 13.22 -2.73
N GLY A 14 0.83 13.85 -2.25
CA GLY A 14 -0.39 14.08 -3.04
C GLY A 14 -1.42 12.93 -3.02
N GLY A 15 -1.16 11.84 -2.30
CA GLY A 15 -2.17 10.81 -2.03
C GLY A 15 -2.94 11.08 -0.73
N ALA A 16 -4.17 10.57 -0.64
CA ALA A 16 -5.03 10.67 0.53
C ALA A 16 -5.32 9.28 1.14
N LYS A 17 -5.44 9.24 2.47
CA LYS A 17 -5.68 7.99 3.21
C LYS A 17 -7.14 7.56 3.09
N ILE A 18 -7.37 6.27 2.84
CA ILE A 18 -8.70 5.67 2.98
C ILE A 18 -9.08 5.60 4.46
N SER A 19 -10.31 6.01 4.80
CA SER A 19 -10.82 5.97 6.18
C SER A 19 -12.11 5.16 6.29
N ILE A 20 -12.43 4.71 7.49
CA ILE A 20 -13.73 4.09 7.80
C ILE A 20 -14.47 5.03 8.75
N GLN A 21 -15.68 5.44 8.35
CA GLN A 21 -16.54 6.31 9.15
C GLN A 21 -17.93 5.66 9.23
N ASN A 22 -18.45 5.49 10.44
CA ASN A 22 -19.77 4.88 10.67
C ASN A 22 -19.95 3.52 9.97
N GLY A 23 -18.89 2.69 9.96
CA GLY A 23 -18.90 1.38 9.31
C GLY A 23 -18.85 1.42 7.78
N LYS A 24 -18.73 2.59 7.16
CA LYS A 24 -18.60 2.75 5.71
C LYS A 24 -17.19 3.17 5.33
N LEU A 25 -16.72 2.63 4.21
CA LEU A 25 -15.45 3.02 3.62
C LEU A 25 -15.60 4.38 2.94
N HIS A 26 -14.78 5.34 3.33
CA HIS A 26 -14.65 6.63 2.68
C HIS A 26 -13.35 6.62 1.85
N VAL A 27 -13.52 6.53 0.53
CA VAL A 27 -12.43 6.44 -0.44
C VAL A 27 -12.31 7.80 -1.15
N PRO A 28 -11.17 8.50 -1.02
CA PRO A 28 -10.93 9.75 -1.75
C PRO A 28 -10.60 9.48 -3.23
N ASP A 29 -10.62 10.51 -4.08
CA ASP A 29 -10.32 10.40 -5.52
C ASP A 29 -8.87 10.00 -5.81
N ASN A 30 -7.96 10.26 -4.87
CA ASN A 30 -6.52 9.99 -4.95
C ASN A 30 -6.05 9.07 -3.80
N PRO A 31 -6.55 7.83 -3.70
CA PRO A 31 -6.28 6.98 -2.55
C PRO A 31 -4.85 6.45 -2.53
N ILE A 32 -4.25 6.36 -1.34
CA ILE A 32 -3.00 5.64 -1.13
C ILE A 32 -3.31 4.14 -0.96
N ILE A 33 -2.78 3.32 -1.87
CA ILE A 33 -2.91 1.85 -1.82
C ILE A 33 -1.53 1.24 -1.52
N PRO A 34 -1.30 0.73 -0.29
CA PRO A 34 -0.08 0.01 0.02
C PRO A 34 -0.10 -1.39 -0.62
N TYR A 35 1.05 -1.85 -1.08
CA TYR A 35 1.23 -3.22 -1.57
C TYR A 35 2.56 -3.78 -1.07
N ILE A 36 2.67 -5.10 -1.10
CA ILE A 36 3.90 -5.85 -0.81
C ILE A 36 4.15 -6.70 -2.06
N GLU A 37 5.34 -6.60 -2.66
CA GLU A 37 5.67 -7.33 -3.90
C GLU A 37 5.69 -8.85 -3.71
N GLY A 38 5.94 -9.31 -2.48
CA GLY A 38 6.19 -10.72 -2.19
C GLY A 38 7.60 -11.15 -2.57
N ASP A 39 7.84 -12.46 -2.58
CA ASP A 39 9.09 -13.10 -2.97
C ASP A 39 8.89 -14.02 -4.19
N GLY A 40 9.99 -14.58 -4.72
CA GLY A 40 9.94 -15.43 -5.92
C GLY A 40 9.40 -14.69 -7.15
N THR A 41 8.33 -15.21 -7.76
CA THR A 41 7.66 -14.64 -8.95
C THR A 41 6.73 -13.46 -8.62
N GLY A 42 6.54 -13.11 -7.34
CA GLY A 42 5.66 -12.03 -6.90
C GLY A 42 5.90 -10.68 -7.60
N PRO A 43 7.15 -10.18 -7.67
CA PRO A 43 7.47 -8.94 -8.36
C PRO A 43 7.11 -8.93 -9.86
N ASP A 44 7.20 -10.06 -10.54
CA ASP A 44 6.92 -10.15 -11.99
C ASP A 44 5.41 -10.11 -12.27
N ILE A 45 4.62 -10.78 -11.43
CA ILE A 45 3.16 -10.72 -11.49
C ILE A 45 2.66 -9.32 -11.14
N TRP A 46 3.18 -8.72 -10.07
CA TRP A 46 2.76 -7.37 -9.65
C TRP A 46 3.00 -6.32 -10.74
N ARG A 47 4.17 -6.35 -11.39
CA ARG A 47 4.50 -5.44 -12.51
C ARG A 47 3.55 -5.58 -13.69
N SER A 48 2.95 -6.76 -13.88
CA SER A 48 1.97 -7.00 -14.93
C SER A 48 0.59 -6.45 -14.56
N SER A 49 0.18 -6.61 -13.30
CA SER A 49 -1.14 -6.18 -12.81
C SER A 49 -1.28 -4.67 -12.61
N VAL A 50 -0.19 -3.93 -12.36
CA VAL A 50 -0.24 -2.47 -12.11
C VAL A 50 -0.31 -1.62 -13.40
N ARG A 51 -0.18 -2.23 -14.58
CA ARG A 51 -0.11 -1.53 -15.88
C ARG A 51 -1.44 -1.53 -16.65
N VAL A 52 -2.48 -2.15 -16.08
CA VAL A 52 -3.85 -2.20 -16.63
C VAL A 52 -4.76 -1.25 -15.87
#